data_AF-B8ISI2-F1
#
_entry.id   AF-B8ISI2-F1
#
_cell.length_a   1.000
_cell.length_b   1.000
_cell.length_c   1.000
_cell.angle_alpha   90.00
_cell.angle_beta   90.00
_cell.angle_gamma   90.00
#
_symmetry.space_group_name_H-M   'P 1'
#
loop_
_entity.id
_entity.type
_entity.pdbx_description
1 polymer ?
#
loop_
_entity_poly.entity_id
_entity_poly.type
_entity_poly.pdbx_seq_one_letter_code
_entity_poly.pdbx_strand_id
1 'polypeptide(L)'
;MPDTPTIGELYKLKHVTDEQLDAAVRDYLNDPTPGMRLITEGVALDLTAVVLGHPYVREVLARENAPEAQRRNAERTAILLARAS
;
A
#
# COMPACT_ATOMS: atom_id res chain seq x y z
N MET A 1 -4.25 13.06 19.43
CA MET A 1 -4.21 13.45 18.01
C MET A 1 -5.41 12.82 17.35
N PRO A 2 -6.17 13.49 16.46
CA PRO A 2 -7.15 12.74 15.68
C PRO A 2 -6.36 11.64 14.98
N ASP A 3 -6.76 10.40 15.20
CA ASP A 3 -6.18 9.24 14.57
C ASP A 3 -6.20 9.45 13.06
N THR A 4 -5.05 9.70 12.42
CA THR A 4 -4.99 9.84 10.97
C THR A 4 -5.57 8.56 10.37
N PRO A 5 -6.58 8.66 9.49
CA PRO A 5 -7.29 7.49 9.02
C PRO A 5 -6.34 6.56 8.26
N THR A 6 -6.63 5.28 8.35
CA THR A 6 -6.03 4.28 7.48
C THR A 6 -6.49 4.49 6.03
N ILE A 7 -5.67 4.06 5.08
CA ILE A 7 -6.08 4.04 3.66
C ILE A 7 -7.34 3.19 3.49
N GLY A 8 -7.51 2.12 4.29
CA GLY A 8 -8.73 1.31 4.29
C GLY A 8 -9.98 2.06 4.75
N GLU A 9 -9.87 2.97 5.70
CA GLU A 9 -10.96 3.87 6.10
C GLU A 9 -11.27 4.88 5.01
N LEU A 10 -10.25 5.50 4.41
CA LEU A 10 -10.41 6.40 3.26
C LEU A 10 -11.03 5.69 2.05
N TYR A 11 -10.68 4.42 1.84
CA TYR A 11 -11.24 3.57 0.79
C TYR A 11 -12.72 3.27 1.04
N LYS A 12 -13.10 2.94 2.29
CA LYS A 12 -14.51 2.75 2.68
C LYS A 12 -15.32 4.03 2.47
N LEU A 13 -14.74 5.19 2.74
CA LEU A 13 -15.34 6.51 2.52
C LEU A 13 -15.29 7.00 1.07
N LYS A 14 -14.72 6.21 0.15
CA LYS A 14 -14.54 6.56 -1.28
C LYS A 14 -13.66 7.78 -1.54
N HIS A 15 -12.82 8.16 -0.58
CA HIS A 15 -11.76 9.16 -0.76
C HIS A 15 -10.55 8.59 -1.51
N VAL A 16 -10.31 7.28 -1.36
CA VAL A 16 -9.35 6.52 -2.16
C VAL A 16 -10.13 5.49 -2.98
N THR A 17 -9.90 5.43 -4.30
CA THR A 17 -10.57 4.47 -5.19
C THR A 17 -9.73 3.22 -5.45
N ASP A 18 -10.33 2.22 -6.07
CA ASP A 18 -9.63 0.99 -6.47
C ASP A 18 -8.52 1.31 -7.48
N GLU A 19 -8.83 2.18 -8.45
CA GLU A 19 -7.92 2.61 -9.51
C GLU A 19 -6.73 3.37 -8.95
N GLN A 20 -6.94 4.22 -7.93
CA GLN A 20 -5.87 4.95 -7.27
C GLN A 20 -4.95 4.02 -6.47
N LEU A 21 -5.54 3.04 -5.79
CA LEU A 21 -4.79 2.05 -5.03
C LEU A 21 -3.96 1.14 -5.95
N ASP A 22 -4.56 0.70 -7.06
CA ASP A 22 -3.90 -0.12 -8.07
C ASP A 22 -2.80 0.64 -8.80
N ALA A 23 -3.02 1.92 -9.11
CA ALA A 23 -1.99 2.78 -9.66
C ALA A 23 -0.81 2.91 -8.68
N ALA A 24 -1.06 3.14 -7.39
CA ALA A 24 -0.02 3.24 -6.38
C ALA A 24 0.81 1.94 -6.24
N VAL A 25 0.14 0.78 -6.25
CA VAL A 25 0.82 -0.53 -6.24
C VAL A 25 1.67 -0.71 -7.51
N ARG A 26 1.09 -0.45 -8.69
CA ARG A 26 1.80 -0.59 -9.97
C ARG A 26 3.02 0.33 -10.04
N ASP A 27 2.89 1.57 -9.60
CA ASP A 27 3.98 2.55 -9.64
C ASP A 27 5.10 2.16 -8.68
N TYR A 28 4.78 1.58 -7.52
CA TYR A 28 5.76 0.97 -6.62
C TYR A 28 6.47 -0.24 -7.22
N LEU A 29 5.75 -1.11 -7.94
CA LEU A 29 6.36 -2.27 -8.61
C LEU A 29 7.30 -1.86 -9.75
N ASN A 30 6.97 -0.78 -10.47
CA ASN A 30 7.81 -0.26 -11.55
C ASN A 30 9.06 0.46 -11.03
N ASP A 31 8.96 1.07 -9.85
CA ASP A 31 10.06 1.78 -9.19
C ASP A 31 9.93 1.55 -7.68
N PRO A 32 10.65 0.58 -7.08
CA PRO A 32 10.53 0.26 -5.65
C PRO A 32 11.42 1.14 -4.76
N THR A 33 11.69 2.39 -5.16
CA THR A 33 12.48 3.32 -4.35
C THR A 33 11.73 3.79 -3.10
N PRO A 34 12.42 3.89 -1.94
CA PRO A 34 11.88 4.47 -0.72
C PRO A 34 11.41 5.93 -0.92
N GLY A 35 10.35 6.32 -0.22
CA GLY A 35 9.88 7.69 -0.18
C GLY A 35 8.36 7.83 -0.28
N MET A 36 7.88 9.02 0.10
CA MET A 36 6.46 9.37 0.08
C MET A 36 5.93 9.44 -1.36
N ARG A 37 4.82 8.75 -1.62
CA ARG A 37 4.10 8.81 -2.90
C ARG A 37 2.67 9.25 -2.66
N LEU A 38 2.20 10.13 -3.53
CA LEU A 38 0.83 10.60 -3.52
C LEU A 38 -0.08 9.50 -4.11
N ILE A 39 -1.10 9.08 -3.37
CA ILE A 39 -2.13 8.15 -3.85
C ILE A 39 -3.28 8.96 -4.48
N THR A 40 -3.68 10.03 -3.80
CA THR A 40 -4.68 10.99 -4.24
C THR A 40 -4.45 12.32 -3.50
N GLU A 41 -5.21 13.36 -3.85
CA GLU A 41 -5.10 14.67 -3.21
C GLU A 41 -5.21 14.56 -1.67
N GLY A 42 -4.17 15.06 -0.98
CA GLY A 42 -4.10 15.04 0.49
C GLY A 42 -3.84 13.67 1.12
N VAL A 43 -3.52 12.64 0.33
CA VAL A 43 -3.22 11.28 0.84
C VAL A 43 -1.90 10.79 0.24
N ALA A 44 -0.85 10.75 1.08
CA ALA A 44 0.45 10.22 0.71
C ALA A 44 0.90 9.07 1.62
N LEU A 45 1.72 8.19 1.06
CA LEU A 45 2.24 7.02 1.76
C LEU A 45 3.65 6.66 1.28
N ASP A 46 4.54 6.30 2.20
CA ASP A 46 5.77 5.59 1.86
C ASP A 46 5.47 4.09 1.72
N LEU A 47 5.23 3.66 0.48
CA LEU A 47 4.93 2.27 0.15
C LEU A 47 6.06 1.31 0.57
N THR A 48 7.31 1.75 0.49
CA THR A 48 8.45 0.93 0.90
C THR A 48 8.44 0.73 2.41
N ALA A 49 8.25 1.80 3.18
CA ALA A 49 8.14 1.72 4.64
C ALA A 49 6.96 0.84 5.07
N VAL A 50 5.83 0.92 4.36
CA VAL A 50 4.64 0.10 4.63
C VAL A 50 4.89 -1.38 4.35
N VAL A 51 5.49 -1.70 3.20
CA VAL A 51 5.83 -3.07 2.81
C VAL A 51 6.84 -3.67 3.79
N LEU A 52 7.89 -2.93 4.15
CA LEU A 52 8.92 -3.37 5.11
C LEU A 52 8.39 -3.48 6.55
N GLY A 53 7.42 -2.64 6.91
CA GLY A 53 6.77 -2.66 8.22
C GLY A 53 5.80 -3.82 8.42
N HIS A 54 5.41 -4.53 7.37
CA HIS A 54 4.40 -5.59 7.44
C HIS A 54 5.02 -7.00 7.30
N PRO A 55 5.18 -7.77 8.40
CA PRO A 55 5.86 -9.08 8.38
C PRO A 55 5.29 -10.06 7.37
N TYR A 56 3.96 -10.15 7.27
CA TYR A 56 3.30 -11.02 6.29
C TYR A 56 3.64 -10.68 4.83
N VAL A 57 3.76 -9.40 4.48
CA VAL A 57 4.12 -9.00 3.10
C VAL A 57 5.55 -9.42 2.81
N ARG A 58 6.46 -9.18 3.76
CA ARG A 58 7.86 -9.64 3.64
C ARG A 58 7.95 -11.15 3.45
N GLU A 59 7.18 -11.93 4.19
CA GLU A 59 7.13 -13.38 4.03
C GLU A 59 6.61 -13.80 2.66
N VAL A 60 5.56 -13.17 2.15
CA VAL A 60 5.00 -13.46 0.82
C VAL A 60 5.98 -13.09 -0.29
N LEU A 61 6.65 -11.94 -0.18
CA LEU A 61 7.64 -11.48 -1.15
C LEU A 61 8.94 -12.31 -1.11
N ALA A 62 9.32 -12.87 0.04
CA ALA A 62 10.48 -13.75 0.17
C ALA A 62 10.28 -15.14 -0.47
N ARG A 63 9.04 -15.54 -0.78
CA ARG A 63 8.74 -16.82 -1.44
C ARG A 63 9.01 -16.70 -2.93
N GLU A 64 10.00 -17.45 -3.42
CA GLU A 64 10.40 -17.49 -4.84
C GLU A 64 9.21 -17.78 -5.78
N ASN A 65 8.33 -18.70 -5.37
CA ASN A 65 7.19 -19.18 -6.17
C ASN A 65 5.82 -18.69 -5.66
N ALA A 66 5.77 -17.59 -4.91
CA ALA A 66 4.48 -16.98 -4.56
C ALA A 66 3.74 -16.54 -5.83
N PRO A 67 2.47 -16.96 -6.04
CA PRO A 67 1.66 -16.49 -7.16
C PRO A 67 1.59 -14.96 -7.19
N GLU A 68 1.64 -14.37 -8.39
CA GLU A 68 1.59 -12.91 -8.56
C GLU A 68 0.36 -12.29 -7.87
N ALA A 69 -0.80 -12.95 -8.01
CA ALA A 69 -2.03 -12.55 -7.34
C ALA A 69 -1.89 -12.54 -5.80
N GLN A 70 -1.12 -13.46 -5.22
CA GLN A 70 -0.86 -13.49 -3.78
C GLN A 70 0.05 -12.34 -3.36
N ARG A 71 1.10 -12.05 -4.13
CA ARG A 71 2.00 -10.90 -3.88
C ARG A 71 1.22 -9.58 -3.91
N ARG A 72 0.45 -9.35 -4.98
CA ARG A 72 -0.40 -8.17 -5.14
C ARG A 72 -1.41 -8.03 -4.01
N ASN A 73 -2.06 -9.11 -3.59
CA ASN A 73 -3.01 -9.07 -2.47
C ASN A 73 -2.32 -8.73 -1.15
N ALA A 74 -1.12 -9.26 -0.90
CA ALA A 74 -0.37 -8.95 0.32
C ALA A 74 0.03 -7.47 0.38
N GLU A 75 0.57 -6.93 -0.70
CA GLU A 75 0.92 -5.50 -0.81
C GLU A 75 -0.31 -4.61 -0.63
N ARG A 76 -1.41 -4.96 -1.31
CA ARG A 76 -2.69 -4.24 -1.20
C ARG A 76 -3.23 -4.25 0.22
N THR A 77 -3.13 -5.38 0.94
CA THR A 77 -3.51 -5.46 2.36
C THR A 77 -2.65 -4.53 3.22
N ALA A 78 -1.33 -4.51 3.04
CA ALA A 78 -0.48 -3.63 3.83
C ALA A 78 -0.78 -2.15 3.59
N ILE A 79 -1.05 -1.75 2.34
CA ILE A 79 -1.45 -0.37 2.03
C ILE A 79 -2.77 -0.01 2.71
N LEU A 80 -3.78 -0.89 2.64
CA LEU A 80 -5.08 -0.63 3.29
C LEU A 80 -4.98 -0.49 4.82
N LEU A 81 -4.01 -1.15 5.45
CA LEU A 81 -3.77 -1.05 6.90
C LEU A 81 -2.87 0.12 7.29
N ALA A 82 -2.18 0.74 6.33
CA ALA A 82 -1.31 1.86 6.59
C ALA A 82 -2.11 3.13 6.92
N ARG A 83 -1.57 3.97 7.81
CA ARG A 83 -2.13 5.29 8.10
C ARG A 83 -1.65 6.29 7.06
N ALA A 84 -2.58 7.13 6.60
CA ALA A 84 -2.22 8.29 5.79
C ALA A 84 -1.29 9.22 6.58
N SER A 85 -0.47 9.99 5.88
CA SER A 85 0.31 11.11 6.43
C SER A 85 -0.21 12.43 5.92
#